data_AF-A0AAX7T461-F1
#
_entry.id   AF-A0AAX7T461-F1
#
_cell.length_a   1.000
_cell.length_b   1.000
_cell.length_c   1.000
_cell.angle_alpha   90.00
_cell.angle_beta   90.00
_cell.angle_gamma   90.00
#
_symmetry.space_group_name_H-M   'P 1'
#
loop_
_entity.id
_entity.type
_entity.pdbx_description
1 polymer ?
#
loop_
_entity_poly.entity_id
_entity_poly.type
_entity_poly.pdbx_seq_one_letter_code
_entity_poly.pdbx_strand_id
1 'polypeptide(L)'
;CYHCLFNTYPEGSFTGRPCLQVYELHEPVVDVRESNSTEEWVVSCSATGRPAPTVTLSVSQQDLSFSQYNTVSVSNTNATFTVTTTAVLSGSCKHSTQVGCAARVLSAPHREVMVTIPEVQKTSVGGEKLFLYTTD
;
A
#
# COMPACT_ATOMS: atom_id res chain seq x y z
N CYS A 1 -25.38 7.26 12.88
CA CYS A 1 -26.52 6.32 12.90
C CYS A 1 -27.80 7.13 12.99
N TYR A 2 -28.86 6.69 12.34
CA TYR A 2 -30.15 7.38 12.33
C TYR A 2 -31.10 6.69 13.28
N HIS A 3 -31.89 7.45 14.04
CA HIS A 3 -32.96 6.87 14.83
C HIS A 3 -34.22 6.81 13.97
N CYS A 4 -34.72 5.61 13.72
CA CYS A 4 -35.85 5.41 12.84
C CYS A 4 -37.01 4.80 13.63
N LEU A 5 -38.21 5.23 13.27
CA LEU A 5 -39.48 4.64 13.67
C LEU A 5 -40.09 3.99 12.41
N PHE A 6 -40.32 2.69 12.43
CA PHE A 6 -40.89 1.93 11.33
C PHE A 6 -42.30 1.48 11.75
N ASN A 7 -43.33 2.01 11.10
CA ASN A 7 -44.70 1.57 11.32
C ASN A 7 -45.03 0.48 10.29
N THR A 8 -45.32 -0.74 10.74
CA THR A 8 -45.76 -1.84 9.88
C THR A 8 -47.13 -2.35 10.34
N TYR A 9 -48.00 -2.73 9.40
CA TYR A 9 -49.32 -3.27 9.71
C TYR A 9 -49.35 -4.75 9.33
N PRO A 10 -49.83 -5.65 10.21
CA PRO A 10 -50.47 -5.37 11.52
C PRO A 10 -49.49 -5.30 12.71
N GLU A 11 -48.17 -5.42 12.50
CA GLU A 11 -47.23 -5.68 13.60
C GLU A 11 -46.94 -4.47 14.52
N GLY A 12 -47.40 -3.28 14.16
CA GLY A 12 -47.26 -2.06 14.95
C GLY A 12 -45.96 -1.30 14.65
N SER A 13 -45.50 -0.52 15.63
CA SER A 13 -44.34 0.36 15.45
C SER A 13 -43.07 -0.28 16.02
N PHE A 14 -42.04 -0.36 15.20
CA PHE A 14 -40.68 -0.75 15.58
C PHE A 14 -39.77 0.48 15.64
N THR A 15 -38.80 0.46 16.54
CA THR A 15 -37.70 1.41 16.52
C THR A 15 -36.43 0.70 16.12
N GLY A 16 -35.62 1.35 15.31
CA GLY A 16 -34.32 0.84 14.90
C GLY A 16 -33.30 1.96 14.81
N ARG A 17 -32.02 1.61 14.84
CA ARG A 17 -30.94 2.57 14.73
C ARG A 17 -29.93 2.17 13.65
N PRO A 18 -30.32 2.21 12.35
CA PRO A 18 -29.41 1.87 11.27
C PRO A 18 -28.21 2.83 11.23
N CYS A 19 -27.01 2.28 10.99
CA CYS A 19 -25.77 3.03 10.84
C CYS A 19 -25.28 2.90 9.40
N LEU A 20 -25.05 4.04 8.74
CA LEU A 20 -24.34 4.06 7.46
C LEU A 20 -22.84 4.04 7.74
N GLN A 21 -22.11 3.11 7.13
CA GLN A 21 -20.65 3.07 7.13
C GLN A 21 -20.14 3.32 5.72
N VAL A 22 -19.29 4.33 5.58
CA VAL A 22 -18.69 4.70 4.29
C VAL A 22 -17.31 4.07 4.21
N TYR A 23 -17.05 3.42 3.07
CA TYR A 23 -15.77 2.82 2.75
C TYR A 23 -15.09 3.60 1.65
N GLU A 24 -13.80 3.82 1.83
CA GLU A 24 -12.98 4.59 0.91
C GLU A 24 -11.61 3.96 0.85
N LEU A 25 -11.04 3.89 -0.35
CA LEU A 25 -9.69 3.41 -0.55
C LEU A 25 -9.07 4.17 -1.73
N HIS A 26 -8.02 4.92 -1.42
CA HIS A 26 -7.20 5.56 -2.43
C HIS A 26 -6.25 4.54 -3.05
N GLU A 27 -5.74 4.88 -4.24
CA GLU A 27 -4.69 4.11 -4.89
C GLU A 27 -3.44 4.08 -4.00
N PRO A 28 -2.87 2.89 -3.70
CA PRO A 28 -1.68 2.79 -2.88
C PRO A 28 -0.47 3.36 -3.61
N VAL A 29 0.44 3.96 -2.84
CA VAL A 29 1.69 4.54 -3.34
C VAL A 29 2.83 3.61 -2.95
N VAL A 30 3.63 3.20 -3.93
CA VAL A 30 4.82 2.36 -3.73
C VAL A 30 6.07 3.17 -3.98
N ASP A 31 7.01 3.07 -3.05
CA ASP A 31 8.34 3.64 -3.14
C ASP A 31 9.38 2.52 -2.96
N VAL A 32 10.40 2.53 -3.82
CA VAL A 32 11.47 1.52 -3.83
C VAL A 32 12.80 2.25 -3.76
N ARG A 33 13.58 1.95 -2.73
CA ARG A 33 14.90 2.55 -2.50
C ARG A 33 15.98 1.49 -2.36
N GLU A 34 17.19 1.80 -2.80
CA GLU A 34 18.37 0.95 -2.60
C GLU A 34 18.71 0.88 -1.11
N SER A 35 19.13 -0.29 -0.63
CA SER A 35 19.70 -0.45 0.71
C SER A 35 21.20 -0.07 0.70
N ASN A 36 21.86 -0.21 1.83
CA ASN A 36 23.32 -0.14 1.90
C ASN A 36 24.01 -1.37 1.27
N SER A 37 23.25 -2.45 1.02
CA SER A 37 23.72 -3.65 0.32
C SER A 37 23.23 -3.66 -1.12
N THR A 38 24.07 -4.17 -2.03
CA THR A 38 23.81 -4.17 -3.47
C THR A 38 22.79 -5.21 -3.93
N GLU A 39 22.39 -6.12 -3.03
CA GLU A 39 21.41 -7.17 -3.28
C GLU A 39 20.15 -6.99 -2.42
N GLU A 40 20.00 -5.81 -1.80
CA GLU A 40 18.86 -5.50 -0.95
C GLU A 40 18.22 -4.18 -1.35
N TRP A 41 16.89 -4.19 -1.34
CA TRP A 41 16.05 -3.05 -1.63
C TRP A 41 15.08 -2.85 -0.49
N VAL A 42 14.80 -1.61 -0.14
CA VAL A 42 13.74 -1.33 0.82
C VAL A 42 12.52 -0.86 0.05
N VAL A 43 11.44 -1.62 0.20
CA VAL A 43 10.14 -1.31 -0.42
C VAL A 43 9.24 -0.73 0.64
N SER A 44 8.60 0.39 0.33
CA SER A 44 7.62 1.05 1.18
C SER A 44 6.32 1.18 0.41
N CYS A 45 5.22 0.66 0.94
CA CYS A 45 3.90 0.92 0.40
C CYS A 45 3.04 1.67 1.41
N SER A 46 2.38 2.73 0.96
CA SER A 46 1.44 3.53 1.73
C SER A 46 0.06 3.49 1.10
N ALA A 47 -0.96 3.15 1.88
CA ALA A 47 -2.35 3.16 1.45
C ALA A 47 -3.23 3.95 2.43
N THR A 48 -4.11 4.80 1.89
CA THR A 48 -5.04 5.59 2.70
C THR A 48 -6.47 5.16 2.44
N GLY A 49 -7.21 4.84 3.51
CA GLY A 49 -8.59 4.40 3.41
C GLY A 49 -9.40 4.61 4.69
N ARG A 50 -10.69 4.31 4.58
CA ARG A 50 -11.63 4.26 5.70
C ARG A 50 -12.43 2.96 5.60
N PRO A 51 -12.44 2.11 6.64
CA PRO A 51 -11.57 2.09 7.82
C PRO A 51 -10.10 1.80 7.42
N ALA A 52 -9.20 1.58 8.40
CA ALA A 52 -7.79 1.26 8.13
C ALA A 52 -7.63 0.13 7.10
N PRO A 53 -6.93 0.38 5.97
CA PRO A 53 -6.74 -0.62 4.93
C PRO A 53 -5.75 -1.71 5.36
N THR A 54 -5.91 -2.90 4.81
CA THR A 54 -4.86 -3.92 4.87
C THR A 54 -3.97 -3.78 3.65
N VAL A 55 -2.65 -3.77 3.87
CA VAL A 55 -1.62 -3.63 2.84
C VAL A 55 -0.89 -4.96 2.67
N THR A 56 -0.63 -5.34 1.43
CA THR A 56 0.13 -6.54 1.06
C THR A 56 1.13 -6.21 -0.03
N LEU A 57 2.39 -6.59 0.18
CA LEU A 57 3.45 -6.46 -0.81
C LEU A 57 3.57 -7.75 -1.64
N SER A 58 3.86 -7.61 -2.93
CA SER A 58 4.07 -8.71 -3.85
C SER A 58 5.28 -8.43 -4.76
N VAL A 59 5.84 -9.48 -5.35
CA VAL A 59 6.97 -9.35 -6.29
C VAL A 59 6.78 -10.38 -7.40
N SER A 60 7.09 -10.01 -8.64
CA SER A 60 6.84 -10.87 -9.82
C SER A 60 7.85 -12.01 -9.99
N GLN A 61 8.98 -11.98 -9.26
CA GLN A 61 10.07 -12.97 -9.37
C GLN A 61 10.14 -13.87 -8.14
N GLN A 62 10.34 -15.17 -8.37
CA GLN A 62 10.32 -16.21 -7.33
C GLN A 62 11.61 -16.27 -6.50
N ASP A 63 12.74 -15.81 -7.06
CA ASP A 63 14.04 -15.80 -6.38
C ASP A 63 14.21 -14.63 -5.41
N LEU A 64 13.21 -13.76 -5.30
CA LEU A 64 13.21 -12.61 -4.41
C LEU A 64 12.33 -12.89 -3.20
N SER A 65 12.79 -12.43 -2.04
CA SER A 65 12.05 -12.63 -0.79
C SER A 65 11.97 -11.33 0.00
N PHE A 66 10.79 -11.10 0.57
CA PHE A 66 10.58 -10.02 1.52
C PHE A 66 10.87 -10.48 2.93
N SER A 67 11.63 -9.68 3.67
CA SER A 67 11.95 -9.87 5.07
C SER A 67 11.81 -8.54 5.84
N GLN A 68 11.95 -8.60 7.17
CA GLN A 68 11.95 -7.40 8.03
C GLN A 68 10.74 -6.48 7.83
N TYR A 69 9.54 -7.08 7.78
CA TYR A 69 8.30 -6.32 7.66
C TYR A 69 8.11 -5.40 8.87
N ASN A 70 7.82 -4.13 8.59
CA ASN A 70 7.38 -3.16 9.57
C ASN A 70 6.14 -2.47 9.03
N THR A 71 5.08 -2.39 9.83
CA THR A 71 3.82 -1.74 9.45
C THR A 71 3.45 -0.71 10.49
N VAL A 72 3.21 0.52 10.02
CA VAL A 72 2.75 1.64 10.83
C VAL A 72 1.38 2.09 10.35
N SER A 73 0.54 2.54 11.28
CA SER A 73 -0.80 3.04 10.98
C SER A 73 -0.99 4.39 11.67
N VAL A 74 -1.45 5.37 10.91
CA VAL A 74 -1.68 6.74 11.38
C VAL A 74 -3.13 7.11 11.09
N SER A 75 -3.81 7.65 12.09
CA SER A 75 -5.12 8.28 11.91
C SER A 75 -4.96 9.71 11.43
N ASN A 76 -5.67 10.05 10.36
CA ASN A 76 -5.68 11.39 9.79
C ASN A 76 -6.82 12.23 10.36
N THR A 77 -6.65 13.55 10.34
CA THR A 77 -7.68 14.51 10.78
C THR A 77 -8.97 14.44 9.97
N ASN A 78 -8.89 14.00 8.71
CA ASN A 78 -10.04 13.78 7.84
C ASN A 78 -10.81 12.47 8.14
N ALA A 79 -10.51 11.77 9.25
CA ALA A 79 -11.10 10.50 9.66
C ALA A 79 -10.84 9.31 8.71
N THR A 80 -9.76 9.38 7.93
CA THR A 80 -9.16 8.22 7.24
C THR A 80 -7.98 7.69 8.04
N PHE A 81 -7.47 6.53 7.63
CA PHE A 81 -6.27 5.92 8.15
C PHE A 81 -5.30 5.70 7.01
N THR A 82 -4.04 6.05 7.25
CA THR A 82 -2.92 5.73 6.35
C THR A 82 -2.12 4.61 6.97
N VAL A 83 -2.00 3.50 6.25
CA VAL A 83 -1.19 2.34 6.63
C VAL A 83 0.00 2.29 5.71
N THR A 84 1.19 2.31 6.31
CA THR A 84 2.45 2.19 5.60
C THR A 84 3.15 0.91 6.01
N THR A 85 3.38 0.02 5.05
CA THR A 85 4.13 -1.22 5.24
C THR A 85 5.46 -1.13 4.50
N THR A 86 6.55 -1.29 5.23
CA THR A 86 7.91 -1.36 4.69
C THR A 86 8.46 -2.77 4.85
N ALA A 87 9.21 -3.25 3.85
CA ALA A 87 9.92 -4.52 3.92
C ALA A 87 11.25 -4.44 3.15
N VAL A 88 12.19 -5.30 3.52
CA VAL A 88 13.45 -5.49 2.80
C VAL A 88 13.25 -6.61 1.79
N LEU A 89 13.46 -6.31 0.52
CA LEU A 89 13.47 -7.26 -0.59
C LEU A 89 14.92 -7.67 -0.86
N SER A 90 15.23 -8.94 -0.64
CA SER A 90 16.57 -9.48 -0.84
C SER A 90 16.61 -10.40 -2.07
N GLY A 91 17.69 -10.30 -2.84
CA GLY A 91 18.02 -11.17 -3.96
C GLY A 91 18.44 -10.42 -5.22
N SER A 92 18.75 -11.18 -6.28
CA SER A 92 19.23 -10.62 -7.55
C SER A 92 18.07 -10.03 -8.38
N CYS A 93 17.82 -8.73 -8.22
CA CYS A 93 16.81 -8.01 -9.00
C CYS A 93 17.24 -7.90 -10.47
N LYS A 94 16.33 -8.21 -11.39
CA LYS A 94 16.53 -8.07 -12.84
C LYS A 94 15.84 -6.81 -13.32
N HIS A 95 16.18 -6.36 -14.53
CA HIS A 95 15.58 -5.18 -15.16
C HIS A 95 14.04 -5.22 -15.30
N SER A 96 13.42 -6.40 -15.20
CA SER A 96 11.96 -6.60 -15.26
C SER A 96 11.32 -6.92 -13.91
N THR A 97 12.05 -6.79 -12.79
CA THR A 97 11.48 -7.02 -11.47
C THR A 97 10.39 -6.00 -11.19
N GLN A 98 9.16 -6.48 -11.04
CA GLN A 98 8.03 -5.66 -10.64
C GLN A 98 7.70 -5.94 -9.18
N VAL A 99 7.59 -4.87 -8.42
CA VAL A 99 7.16 -4.88 -7.03
C VAL A 99 5.74 -4.34 -6.97
N GLY A 100 4.87 -5.14 -6.39
CA GLY A 100 3.46 -4.81 -6.22
C GLY A 100 3.15 -4.36 -4.81
N CYS A 101 2.17 -3.47 -4.72
CA CYS A 101 1.43 -3.26 -3.50
C CYS A 101 -0.06 -3.31 -3.76
N ALA A 102 -0.71 -4.16 -2.99
CA ALA A 102 -2.14 -4.31 -2.94
C ALA A 102 -2.68 -3.74 -1.63
N ALA A 103 -3.76 -2.98 -1.72
CA ALA A 103 -4.50 -2.45 -0.59
C ALA A 103 -5.96 -2.89 -0.66
N ARG A 104 -6.53 -3.25 0.50
CA ARG A 104 -7.93 -3.69 0.60
C ARG A 104 -8.64 -3.11 1.82
N VAL A 105 -9.92 -2.84 1.66
CA VAL A 105 -10.90 -2.59 2.73
C VAL A 105 -12.16 -3.40 2.43
N LEU A 106 -12.95 -3.73 3.46
CA LEU A 106 -14.05 -4.71 3.38
C LEU A 106 -15.00 -4.52 2.18
N SER A 107 -15.49 -3.29 1.98
CA SER A 107 -16.56 -3.02 0.99
C SER A 107 -16.13 -2.08 -0.15
N ALA A 108 -14.83 -1.79 -0.29
CA ALA A 108 -14.34 -1.01 -1.44
C ALA A 108 -13.58 -1.93 -2.42
N PRO A 109 -13.46 -1.53 -3.71
CA PRO A 109 -12.70 -2.30 -4.69
C PRO A 109 -11.25 -2.51 -4.25
N HIS A 110 -10.71 -3.70 -4.52
CA HIS A 110 -9.29 -3.99 -4.38
C HIS A 110 -8.47 -3.06 -5.29
N ARG A 111 -7.37 -2.50 -4.76
CA ARG A 111 -6.46 -1.63 -5.50
C ARG A 111 -5.06 -2.21 -5.45
N GLU A 112 -4.41 -2.32 -6.59
CA GLU A 112 -3.05 -2.83 -6.70
C GLU A 112 -2.25 -1.98 -7.69
N VAL A 113 -1.01 -1.66 -7.32
CA VAL A 113 -0.07 -0.91 -8.14
C VAL A 113 1.22 -1.70 -8.24
N MET A 114 1.77 -1.79 -9.44
CA MET A 114 3.05 -2.43 -9.73
C MET A 114 4.05 -1.38 -10.20
N VAL A 115 5.26 -1.38 -9.64
CA VAL A 115 6.38 -0.52 -10.07
C VAL A 115 7.59 -1.37 -10.44
N THR A 116 8.37 -0.90 -11.40
CA THR A 116 9.62 -1.57 -11.79
C THR A 116 10.76 -1.01 -10.95
N ILE A 117 11.65 -1.87 -10.47
CA ILE A 117 12.82 -1.45 -9.70
C ILE A 117 13.78 -0.67 -10.62
N PRO A 118 14.19 0.57 -10.28
CA PRO A 118 15.05 1.39 -11.13
C PRO A 118 16.47 0.80 -11.28
N GLU A 119 17.08 1.04 -12.44
CA GLU A 119 18.47 0.62 -12.75
C GLU A 119 19.48 1.39 -11.89
N VAL A 120 20.48 0.70 -11.33
CA VAL A 120 21.69 1.33 -10.80
C VAL A 120 22.80 1.12 -11.82
N GLN A 121 23.00 2.08 -12.74
CA GLN A 121 24.27 2.14 -13.49
C GLN A 121 25.37 2.62 -12.53
N LYS A 122 26.17 1.67 -12.03
CA LYS A 122 27.41 2.00 -11.31
C LYS A 122 28.48 2.44 -12.30
N THR A 123 28.45 3.69 -12.72
CA THR A 123 29.59 4.27 -13.43
C THR A 123 30.60 4.74 -12.38
N SER A 124 31.61 3.90 -12.10
CA SER A 124 32.78 4.33 -11.33
C SER A 124 33.67 5.19 -12.22
N VAL A 125 33.42 6.50 -12.24
CA VAL A 125 34.45 7.48 -12.65
C VAL A 125 34.66 8.40 -11.46
N GLY A 126 35.83 8.23 -10.83
CA GLY A 126 36.43 9.11 -9.83
C GLY A 126 35.50 10.02 -9.02
N GLY A 127 35.07 9.56 -7.85
CA GLY A 127 34.88 10.43 -6.68
C GLY A 127 33.64 11.32 -6.62
N GLU A 128 32.72 11.35 -7.59
CA GLU A 128 31.47 12.10 -7.49
C GLU A 128 30.27 11.25 -7.97
N LYS A 129 29.30 11.02 -7.07
CA LYS A 129 28.10 10.22 -7.33
C LYS A 129 27.05 11.11 -8.01
N LEU A 130 27.07 11.18 -9.34
CA LEU A 130 26.00 11.84 -10.12
C LEU A 130 24.88 10.84 -10.42
N PHE A 131 23.64 11.21 -10.07
CA PHE A 131 22.43 10.46 -10.39
C PHE A 131 21.79 11.08 -11.65
N LEU A 132 21.71 10.32 -12.74
CA LEU A 132 20.96 10.69 -13.94
C LEU A 132 19.70 9.82 -13.98
N TYR A 133 18.52 10.45 -13.90
CA TYR A 133 17.25 9.80 -14.17
C TYR A 133 17.03 9.81 -15.69
N THR A 134 17.01 8.65 -16.34
CA THR A 134 16.53 8.52 -17.72
C THR A 134 15.03 8.26 -17.71
N THR A 135 14.25 9.25 -18.14
CA THR A 135 12.87 9.05 -18.59
C THR A 135 12.91 8.77 -20.08
N ASP A 136 12.40 7.62 -20.53
CA ASP A 136 11.96 7.45 -21.92
C ASP A 136 10.70 8.29 -22.17
#